data_AF-A0A8C3A002-F1
#
_entry.id   AF-A0A8C3A002-F1
#
_cell.length_a   1.000
_cell.length_b   1.000
_cell.length_c   1.000
_cell.angle_alpha   90.00
_cell.angle_beta   90.00
_cell.angle_gamma   90.00
#
_symmetry.space_group_name_H-M   'P 1'
#
loop_
_entity.id
_entity.type
_entity.pdbx_description
1 polymer ?
#
loop_
_entity_poly.entity_id
_entity_poly.type
_entity_poly.pdbx_seq_one_letter_code
_entity_poly.pdbx_strand_id
1 'polypeptide(L)'
;GFLKMDLSSLEALERERVLDVLRRDKQLRTIEEDRIRRMRYELQELRRRGAKSFSRQYSERTCARCQRPLGKLWNCGAVCHGCSHRICSRCRVGVGAAGWKCTVCHAYRDVKFRSGEWFLEQRAKKFPATTGLFTILRVFALGFLFVNSSLLIIDAPLILSITLKVSSCIMFSYQL
;
A
#
# COMPACT_ATOMS: atom_id res chain seq x y z
N GLY A 1 -15.20 -11.33 -12.01
CA GLY A 1 -14.88 -12.30 -13.09
C GLY A 1 -13.92 -11.64 -14.05
N PHE A 2 -12.79 -12.29 -14.32
CA PHE A 2 -11.84 -11.83 -15.35
C PHE A 2 -12.40 -12.20 -16.73
N LEU A 3 -12.33 -11.26 -17.67
CA LEU A 3 -12.86 -11.42 -19.04
C LEU A 3 -12.32 -12.69 -19.67
N LYS A 4 -13.21 -13.47 -20.29
CA LYS A 4 -12.91 -14.70 -21.02
C LYS A 4 -12.08 -14.34 -22.25
N MET A 5 -10.75 -14.41 -22.13
CA MET A 5 -9.85 -14.27 -23.29
C MET A 5 -10.01 -15.51 -24.18
N ASP A 6 -10.27 -15.31 -25.46
CA ASP A 6 -10.34 -16.40 -26.43
C ASP A 6 -8.93 -16.81 -26.85
N LEU A 7 -8.60 -18.09 -26.66
CA LEU A 7 -7.30 -18.70 -26.97
C LEU A 7 -7.43 -19.75 -28.09
N SER A 8 -8.56 -19.75 -28.80
CA SER A 8 -8.90 -20.72 -29.85
C SER A 8 -7.93 -20.69 -31.04
N SER A 9 -7.31 -19.55 -31.33
CA SER A 9 -6.38 -19.34 -32.44
C SER A 9 -4.93 -19.76 -32.19
N LEU A 10 -4.58 -20.13 -30.95
CA LEU A 10 -3.22 -20.55 -30.59
C LEU A 10 -2.98 -22.03 -30.88
N GLU A 11 -1.75 -22.36 -31.27
CA GLU A 11 -1.32 -23.76 -31.34
C GLU A 11 -1.38 -24.42 -29.96
N ALA A 12 -1.58 -25.74 -29.91
CA ALA A 12 -1.84 -26.46 -28.65
C ALA A 12 -0.76 -26.21 -27.58
N LEU A 13 0.52 -26.20 -28.00
CA LEU A 13 1.66 -25.96 -27.12
C LEU A 13 1.73 -24.50 -26.61
N GLU A 14 1.43 -23.53 -27.48
CA GLU A 14 1.39 -22.11 -27.09
C GLU A 14 0.25 -21.83 -26.11
N ARG A 15 -0.92 -22.43 -26.37
CA ARG A 15 -2.08 -22.34 -25.49
C ARG A 15 -1.77 -22.89 -24.09
N GLU A 16 -1.11 -24.05 -24.02
CA GLU A 16 -0.73 -24.65 -22.73
C GLU A 16 0.23 -23.75 -21.94
N ARG A 17 1.23 -23.17 -22.60
CA ARG A 17 2.16 -22.21 -21.98
C ARG A 17 1.45 -20.97 -21.46
N VAL A 18 0.53 -20.39 -22.24
CA VAL A 18 -0.26 -19.22 -21.82
C VAL A 18 -1.13 -19.56 -20.61
N LEU A 19 -1.79 -20.72 -20.61
CA LEU A 19 -2.63 -21.16 -19.51
C LEU A 19 -1.84 -21.37 -18.21
N ASP A 20 -0.63 -21.90 -18.28
CA ASP A 20 0.25 -22.04 -17.11
C ASP A 20 0.62 -20.68 -16.50
N VAL A 21 1.00 -19.70 -17.33
CA VAL A 21 1.29 -18.33 -16.89
C VAL A 21 0.08 -17.70 -16.21
N LEU A 22 -1.12 -17.84 -16.79
CA LEU A 22 -2.37 -17.32 -16.22
C LEU A 22 -2.71 -17.99 -14.88
N ARG A 23 -2.47 -19.29 -14.75
CA ARG A 23 -2.70 -20.03 -13.51
C ARG A 23 -1.78 -19.53 -12.40
N ARG A 24 -0.49 -19.36 -12.69
CA ARG A 24 0.49 -18.83 -11.72
C ARG A 24 0.19 -17.38 -11.34
N ASP A 25 -0.17 -16.52 -12.30
CA ASP A 25 -0.58 -15.15 -12.01
C ASP A 25 -1.82 -15.10 -11.11
N LYS A 26 -2.82 -15.95 -11.38
CA LYS A 26 -4.00 -16.06 -10.53
C LYS A 26 -3.63 -16.47 -9.10
N GLN A 27 -2.74 -17.45 -8.94
CA GLN A 27 -2.27 -17.88 -7.62
C GLN A 27 -1.55 -16.74 -6.88
N LEU A 28 -0.63 -16.05 -7.55
CA LEU A 28 0.09 -14.91 -6.97
C LEU A 28 -0.84 -13.77 -6.57
N ARG A 29 -1.84 -13.45 -7.39
CA ARG A 29 -2.87 -12.45 -7.06
C ARG A 29 -3.65 -12.82 -5.81
N THR A 30 -4.07 -14.08 -5.68
CA THR A 30 -4.78 -14.54 -4.49
C THR A 30 -3.92 -14.42 -3.23
N ILE A 31 -2.64 -14.80 -3.29
CA ILE A 31 -1.70 -14.65 -2.17
C ILE A 31 -1.55 -13.19 -1.76
N GLU A 32 -1.40 -12.30 -2.74
CA GLU A 32 -1.23 -10.86 -2.50
C GLU A 32 -2.51 -10.21 -1.96
N GLU A 33 -3.67 -10.58 -2.49
CA GLU A 33 -4.98 -10.15 -1.97
C GLU A 33 -5.16 -10.56 -0.50
N ASP A 34 -4.79 -11.79 -0.14
CA ASP A 34 -4.85 -12.27 1.24
C ASP A 34 -3.86 -11.52 2.15
N ARG A 35 -2.65 -11.22 1.66
CA ARG A 35 -1.66 -10.41 2.38
C ARG A 35 -2.18 -9.00 2.65
N ILE A 36 -2.76 -8.34 1.64
CA ILE A 36 -3.37 -7.02 1.75
C ILE A 36 -4.56 -7.06 2.72
N ARG A 37 -5.39 -8.11 2.66
CA ARG A 37 -6.53 -8.29 3.57
C ARG A 37 -6.07 -8.34 5.03
N ARG A 38 -5.02 -9.12 5.34
CA ARG A 38 -4.44 -9.18 6.69
C ARG A 38 -3.94 -7.82 7.19
N MET A 39 -3.17 -7.10 6.36
CA MET A 39 -2.70 -5.76 6.71
C MET A 39 -3.85 -4.77 6.98
N ARG A 40 -4.91 -4.80 6.17
CA ARG A 40 -6.10 -3.95 6.36
C ARG A 40 -6.85 -4.31 7.65
N TYR A 41 -6.92 -5.59 7.99
CA TYR A 41 -7.50 -6.06 9.24
C TYR A 41 -6.72 -5.53 10.45
N GLU A 42 -5.39 -5.64 10.45
CA GLU A 42 -4.54 -5.10 11.52
C GLU A 42 -4.74 -3.58 11.70
N LEU A 43 -4.84 -2.83 10.61
CA LEU A 43 -5.13 -1.40 10.67
C LEU A 43 -6.52 -1.12 11.27
N GLN A 44 -7.54 -1.91 10.90
CA GLN A 44 -8.88 -1.78 11.47
C GLN A 44 -8.85 -2.04 12.98
N GLU A 45 -8.12 -3.06 13.41
CA GLU A 45 -7.96 -3.40 14.82
C GLU A 45 -7.23 -2.30 15.59
N LEU A 46 -6.17 -1.73 15.03
CA LEU A 46 -5.48 -0.57 15.58
C LEU A 46 -6.42 0.64 15.74
N ARG A 47 -7.34 0.87 14.79
CA ARG A 47 -8.36 1.93 14.89
C ARG A 47 -9.36 1.65 16.02
N ARG A 48 -9.83 0.40 16.14
CA ARG A 48 -10.79 -0.01 17.19
C ARG A 48 -10.24 0.18 18.60
N ARG A 49 -8.97 -0.19 18.83
CA ARG A 49 -8.31 -0.02 20.15
C ARG A 49 -8.28 1.44 20.61
N GLY A 50 -8.26 2.39 19.68
CA GLY A 50 -8.30 3.81 19.97
C GLY A 50 -9.71 4.40 20.11
N ALA A 51 -10.78 3.64 19.85
CA ALA A 51 -12.14 4.14 19.94
C ALA A 51 -12.55 4.38 21.41
N LYS A 52 -13.35 5.42 21.64
CA LYS A 52 -13.95 5.67 22.97
C LYS A 52 -15.13 4.72 23.16
N SER A 53 -15.08 3.91 24.21
CA SER A 53 -16.25 3.21 24.74
C SER A 53 -17.19 4.18 25.44
N PHE A 54 -18.48 4.17 25.11
CA PHE A 54 -19.52 4.97 25.76
C PHE A 54 -19.67 4.70 27.26
N SER A 55 -19.21 3.55 27.74
CA SER A 55 -19.32 3.15 29.16
C SER A 55 -18.28 3.77 30.09
N ARG A 56 -17.26 4.47 29.58
CA ARG A 56 -16.19 5.06 30.40
C ARG A 56 -16.34 6.57 30.47
N GLN A 57 -16.23 7.13 31.67
CA GLN A 57 -16.01 8.56 31.87
C GLN A 57 -14.57 8.90 31.44
N TYR A 58 -14.44 9.66 30.35
CA TYR A 58 -13.15 10.18 29.92
C TYR A 58 -12.93 11.57 30.49
N SER A 59 -11.69 11.88 30.89
CA SER A 59 -11.33 13.27 31.13
C SER A 59 -11.45 14.08 29.83
N GLU A 60 -11.70 15.37 29.97
CA GLU A 60 -11.89 16.31 28.84
C GLU A 60 -10.69 16.32 27.87
N ARG A 61 -9.48 16.03 28.37
CA ARG A 61 -8.26 15.90 27.57
C ARG A 61 -7.68 14.49 27.66
N THR A 62 -8.03 13.64 26.70
CA THR A 62 -7.52 12.27 26.56
C THR A 62 -6.78 12.09 25.23
N CYS A 63 -5.79 11.18 25.20
CA CYS A 63 -5.13 10.81 23.96
C CYS A 63 -6.08 10.03 23.05
N ALA A 64 -6.25 10.44 21.80
CA ALA A 64 -7.14 9.78 20.84
C ALA A 64 -6.72 8.36 20.38
N ARG A 65 -5.61 7.82 20.91
CA ARG A 65 -5.07 6.49 20.54
C ARG A 65 -5.03 5.53 21.71
N CYS A 66 -4.46 5.94 22.84
CA CYS A 66 -4.40 5.09 24.04
C CYS A 66 -5.41 5.48 25.14
N GLN A 67 -6.22 6.53 24.91
CA GLN A 67 -7.24 7.05 25.83
C GLN A 67 -6.71 7.47 27.22
N ARG A 68 -5.39 7.51 27.42
CA ARG A 68 -4.79 8.01 28.67
C ARG A 68 -5.06 9.51 28.82
N PRO A 69 -5.32 9.98 30.06
CA PRO A 69 -5.49 11.40 30.32
C PRO A 69 -4.19 12.15 29.96
N LEU A 70 -4.37 13.33 29.38
CA LEU A 70 -3.30 14.28 29.07
C LEU A 70 -3.25 15.33 30.16
N GLY A 71 -2.05 15.65 30.63
CA GLY A 71 -1.87 16.68 31.66
C GLY A 71 -2.10 18.09 31.12
N LYS A 72 -2.24 19.06 32.03
CA LYS A 72 -2.29 20.49 31.69
C LYS A 72 -0.89 21.13 31.61
N LEU A 73 0.07 20.60 32.37
CA LEU A 73 1.44 21.13 32.50
C LEU A 73 2.49 20.16 31.95
N TRP A 74 2.37 18.86 32.26
CA TRP A 74 3.26 17.81 31.78
C TRP A 74 2.47 16.85 30.86
N ASN A 75 3.00 16.54 29.67
CA ASN A 75 2.33 15.70 28.66
C ASN A 75 0.95 16.25 28.20
N CYS A 76 0.93 17.51 27.76
CA CYS A 76 -0.24 18.20 27.17
C CYS A 76 -0.77 17.55 25.87
N GLY A 77 -0.05 16.55 25.37
CA GLY A 77 -0.23 15.97 24.05
C GLY A 77 0.05 16.98 22.94
N ALA A 78 0.05 16.49 21.71
CA ALA A 78 0.24 17.30 20.53
C ALA A 78 -0.76 16.88 19.43
N VAL A 79 -1.02 17.73 18.45
CA VAL A 79 -1.99 17.50 17.37
C VAL A 79 -1.34 16.78 16.18
N CYS A 80 -1.87 15.62 15.80
CA CYS A 80 -1.36 14.81 14.69
C CYS A 80 -1.50 15.54 13.35
N HIS A 81 -0.40 15.66 12.58
CA HIS A 81 -0.41 16.28 11.25
C HIS A 81 -1.22 15.52 10.19
N GLY A 82 -1.68 14.30 10.47
CA GLY A 82 -2.47 13.50 9.52
C GLY A 82 -3.99 13.47 9.78
N CYS A 83 -4.44 13.66 11.02
CA CYS A 83 -5.87 13.54 11.36
C CYS A 83 -6.35 14.58 12.39
N SER A 84 -5.48 15.52 12.77
CA SER A 84 -5.79 16.62 13.70
C SER A 84 -6.26 16.19 15.11
N HIS A 85 -6.12 14.90 15.47
CA HIS A 85 -6.39 14.42 16.81
C HIS A 85 -5.22 14.66 17.76
N ARG A 86 -5.53 14.97 19.03
CA ARG A 86 -4.53 15.15 20.09
C ARG A 86 -4.06 13.80 20.65
N ILE A 87 -2.74 13.61 20.71
CA ILE A 87 -2.11 12.36 21.15
C ILE A 87 -0.94 12.57 22.11
N CYS A 88 -0.67 11.59 22.97
CA CYS A 88 0.47 11.62 23.89
C CYS A 88 1.79 11.32 23.16
N SER A 89 2.94 11.58 23.81
CA SER A 89 4.28 11.25 23.29
C SER A 89 4.42 9.81 22.79
N ARG A 90 3.89 8.84 23.53
CA ARG A 90 4.01 7.42 23.19
C ARG A 90 3.22 6.98 21.95
N CYS A 91 2.23 7.77 21.53
CA CYS A 91 1.42 7.48 20.34
C CYS A 91 1.89 8.26 19.11
N ARG A 92 2.98 9.01 19.22
CA ARG A 92 3.65 9.68 18.11
C ARG A 92 4.63 8.73 17.46
N VAL A 93 4.65 8.75 16.14
CA VAL A 93 5.65 8.07 15.31
C VAL A 93 6.32 9.14 14.48
N GLY A 94 7.65 9.20 14.53
CA GLY A 94 8.44 10.14 13.72
C GLY A 94 8.31 9.81 12.23
N VAL A 95 8.18 10.83 11.39
CA VAL A 95 8.08 10.70 9.94
C VAL A 95 9.17 11.56 9.32
N GLY A 96 10.40 11.03 9.30
CA GLY A 96 11.57 11.72 8.74
C GLY A 96 11.72 13.16 9.28
N ALA A 97 12.11 14.08 8.38
CA ALA A 97 12.17 15.51 8.68
C ALA A 97 10.78 16.19 8.72
N ALA A 98 9.73 15.52 8.25
CA ALA A 98 8.37 16.04 8.13
C ALA A 98 7.58 16.07 9.46
N GLY A 99 8.25 15.84 10.59
CA GLY A 99 7.65 15.86 11.92
C GLY A 99 7.14 14.50 12.36
N TRP A 100 5.92 14.44 12.89
CA TRP A 100 5.38 13.23 13.51
C TRP A 100 3.90 13.03 13.20
N LYS A 101 3.46 11.77 13.14
CA LYS A 101 2.05 11.39 12.95
C LYS A 101 1.63 10.44 14.07
N CYS A 102 0.33 10.23 14.22
CA CYS A 102 -0.17 9.22 15.15
C CYS A 102 0.06 7.82 14.59
N THR A 103 0.15 6.82 15.47
CA THR A 103 0.30 5.39 15.11
C THR A 103 -0.69 4.93 14.03
N VAL A 104 -1.96 5.36 14.10
CA VAL A 104 -2.98 5.02 13.10
C VAL A 104 -2.71 5.66 11.73
N CYS A 105 -2.31 6.93 11.68
CA CYS A 105 -2.00 7.61 10.42
C CYS A 105 -0.73 7.04 9.79
N HIS A 106 0.26 6.69 10.61
CA HIS A 106 1.47 6.00 10.16
C HIS A 106 1.12 4.65 9.54
N ALA A 107 0.43 3.78 10.28
CA ALA A 107 0.01 2.47 9.80
C ALA A 107 -0.89 2.56 8.54
N TYR A 108 -1.78 3.55 8.45
CA TYR A 108 -2.58 3.77 7.25
C TYR A 108 -1.72 4.08 6.02
N ARG A 109 -0.71 4.95 6.17
CA ARG A 109 0.25 5.23 5.10
C ARG A 109 1.03 3.98 4.72
N ASP A 110 1.48 3.19 5.69
CA ASP A 110 2.23 1.96 5.43
C ASP A 110 1.39 0.95 4.65
N VAL A 111 0.12 0.76 5.02
CA VAL A 111 -0.80 -0.12 4.29
C VAL A 111 -0.97 0.39 2.87
N LYS A 112 -1.24 1.69 2.67
CA LYS A 112 -1.43 2.30 1.35
C LYS A 112 -0.19 2.16 0.46
N PHE A 113 1.00 2.25 1.04
CA PHE A 113 2.26 2.07 0.33
C PHE A 113 2.50 0.61 -0.03
N ARG A 114 2.45 -0.28 0.98
CA ARG A 114 2.75 -1.71 0.84
C ARG A 114 1.71 -2.48 0.03
N SER A 115 0.48 -2.01 -0.06
CA SER A 115 -0.56 -2.62 -0.90
C SER A 115 -0.47 -2.17 -2.37
N GLY A 116 0.37 -1.19 -2.69
CA GLY A 116 0.42 -0.59 -4.02
C GLY A 116 -0.77 0.33 -4.34
N GLU A 117 -1.67 0.61 -3.39
CA GLU A 117 -2.84 1.46 -3.59
C GLU A 117 -2.45 2.89 -4.02
N TRP A 118 -1.34 3.42 -3.48
CA TRP A 118 -0.77 4.69 -3.94
C TRP A 118 -0.49 4.71 -5.44
N PHE A 119 0.01 3.61 -6.01
CA PHE A 119 0.35 3.52 -7.43
C PHE A 119 -0.92 3.41 -8.29
N LEU A 120 -1.91 2.63 -7.84
CA LEU A 120 -3.19 2.49 -8.52
C LEU A 120 -3.94 3.83 -8.61
N GLU A 121 -3.93 4.63 -7.55
CA GLU A 121 -4.50 5.97 -7.56
C GLU A 121 -3.80 6.89 -8.56
N GLN A 122 -2.46 6.88 -8.62
CA GLN A 122 -1.70 7.68 -9.58
C GLN A 122 -1.96 7.22 -11.02
N ARG A 123 -2.04 5.91 -11.23
CA ARG A 123 -2.38 5.34 -12.53
C ARG A 123 -3.78 5.75 -12.97
N ALA A 124 -4.78 5.69 -12.09
CA ALA A 124 -6.16 6.06 -12.39
C ALA A 124 -6.29 7.55 -12.78
N LYS A 125 -5.49 8.43 -12.17
CA LYS A 125 -5.41 9.85 -12.57
C LYS A 125 -4.83 10.03 -13.99
N LYS A 126 -3.84 9.21 -14.36
CA LYS A 126 -3.15 9.31 -15.65
C LYS A 126 -3.88 8.59 -16.79
N PHE A 127 -4.60 7.52 -16.47
CA PHE A 127 -5.29 6.65 -17.42
C PHE A 127 -6.71 6.34 -16.90
N PRO A 128 -7.69 7.22 -17.16
CA PRO A 128 -9.09 6.94 -16.86
C PRO A 128 -9.55 5.67 -17.59
N ALA A 129 -10.54 4.97 -17.00
CA ALA A 129 -10.82 3.53 -17.14
C ALA A 129 -11.16 2.98 -18.56
N THR A 130 -11.02 3.76 -19.63
CA THR A 130 -11.39 3.37 -20.99
C THR A 130 -10.33 2.56 -21.73
N THR A 131 -9.23 2.16 -21.08
CA THR A 131 -8.12 1.44 -21.77
C THR A 131 -7.74 0.15 -21.04
N GLY A 132 -8.73 -0.73 -20.87
CA GLY A 132 -8.59 -2.01 -20.14
C GLY A 132 -7.66 -3.04 -20.79
N LEU A 133 -7.38 -2.97 -22.10
CA LEU A 133 -6.66 -4.04 -22.81
C LEU A 133 -5.13 -3.97 -22.72
N PHE A 134 -4.52 -2.77 -22.68
CA PHE A 134 -3.06 -2.64 -22.82
C PHE A 134 -2.27 -2.81 -21.51
N THR A 135 -2.95 -2.92 -20.37
CA THR A 135 -2.31 -2.89 -19.05
C THR A 135 -1.78 -4.25 -18.61
N ILE A 136 -2.52 -5.31 -18.87
CA ILE A 136 -2.19 -6.65 -18.39
C ILE A 136 -0.92 -7.15 -19.12
N LEU A 137 -0.85 -6.99 -20.44
CA LEU A 137 0.32 -7.38 -21.25
C LEU A 137 1.62 -6.66 -20.84
N ARG A 138 1.56 -5.40 -20.40
CA ARG A 138 2.76 -4.64 -19.99
C ARG A 138 3.27 -4.98 -18.59
N VAL A 139 2.39 -5.38 -17.67
CA VAL A 139 2.80 -5.78 -16.31
C VAL A 139 3.41 -7.18 -16.32
N PHE A 140 2.89 -8.10 -17.15
CA PHE A 140 3.51 -9.41 -17.36
C PHE A 140 4.92 -9.29 -17.94
N ALA A 141 5.15 -8.38 -18.90
CA ALA A 141 6.48 -8.13 -19.46
C ALA A 141 7.49 -7.56 -18.44
N LEU A 142 7.02 -6.76 -17.46
CA LEU A 142 7.88 -6.19 -16.41
C LEU A 142 8.11 -7.14 -15.22
N GLY A 143 7.15 -8.00 -14.90
CA GLY A 143 7.22 -8.94 -13.77
C GLY A 143 7.99 -10.24 -14.05
N PHE A 144 8.03 -10.69 -15.32
CA PHE A 144 8.73 -11.93 -15.70
C PHE A 144 10.26 -11.84 -15.53
N LEU A 145 10.80 -10.63 -15.41
CA LEU A 145 12.24 -10.36 -15.31
C LEU A 145 12.83 -10.50 -13.90
N PHE A 146 11.97 -10.56 -12.88
CA PHE A 146 12.43 -10.56 -11.49
C PHE A 146 12.60 -11.96 -10.88
N VAL A 147 12.15 -13.04 -11.56
CA VAL A 147 11.97 -14.35 -10.89
C VAL A 147 12.86 -15.48 -11.42
N ASN A 148 13.60 -15.33 -12.52
CA ASN A 148 14.54 -16.38 -12.95
C ASN A 148 15.97 -15.85 -13.05
N SER A 149 16.77 -16.28 -12.08
CA SER A 149 18.22 -16.28 -12.13
C SER A 149 18.70 -16.97 -13.41
N SER A 150 19.56 -16.26 -14.17
CA SER A 150 20.25 -16.65 -15.43
C SER A 150 19.65 -16.08 -16.72
N LEU A 151 20.12 -14.88 -17.08
CA LEU A 151 20.46 -14.36 -18.43
C LEU A 151 19.38 -14.46 -19.54
N LEU A 152 18.84 -13.38 -20.13
CA LEU A 152 19.55 -12.40 -20.97
C LEU A 152 18.72 -11.12 -21.24
N ILE A 153 19.41 -9.97 -21.11
CA ILE A 153 19.24 -8.68 -21.79
C ILE A 153 17.86 -8.03 -21.72
N ILE A 154 17.68 -7.17 -20.71
CA ILE A 154 16.85 -5.98 -20.85
C ILE A 154 17.69 -4.78 -20.44
N ASP A 155 17.70 -3.79 -21.33
CA ASP A 155 18.49 -2.57 -21.23
C ASP A 155 18.45 -1.99 -19.81
N ALA A 156 19.62 -2.06 -19.15
CA ALA A 156 19.93 -1.42 -17.88
C ALA A 156 19.35 0.01 -17.72
N PRO A 157 19.28 0.89 -18.74
CA PRO A 157 18.68 2.21 -18.58
C PRO A 157 17.18 2.21 -18.26
N LEU A 158 16.39 1.20 -18.66
CA LEU A 158 14.94 1.19 -18.41
C LEU A 158 14.60 0.71 -17.00
N ILE A 159 15.32 -0.30 -16.49
CA ILE A 159 15.22 -0.75 -15.10
C ILE A 159 15.74 0.33 -14.18
N LEU A 160 16.86 0.99 -14.51
CA LEU A 160 17.37 2.14 -13.74
C LEU A 160 16.38 3.30 -13.78
N SER A 161 15.70 3.57 -14.90
CA SER A 161 14.68 4.62 -14.98
C SER A 161 13.43 4.31 -14.16
N ILE A 162 12.99 3.04 -14.12
CA ILE A 162 11.84 2.61 -13.32
C ILE A 162 12.23 2.56 -11.84
N THR A 163 13.37 1.99 -11.48
CA THR A 163 13.86 1.97 -10.09
C THR A 163 14.25 3.36 -9.60
N LEU A 164 14.78 4.26 -10.43
CA LEU A 164 15.03 5.66 -10.08
C LEU A 164 13.74 6.49 -10.03
N LYS A 165 12.73 6.24 -10.88
CA LYS A 165 11.42 6.93 -10.75
C LYS A 165 10.63 6.41 -9.55
N VAL A 166 10.70 5.11 -9.28
CA VAL A 166 10.12 4.50 -8.09
C VAL A 166 10.89 4.97 -6.85
N SER A 167 12.22 5.00 -6.87
CA SER A 167 13.05 5.52 -5.77
C SER A 167 12.88 7.02 -5.57
N SER A 168 12.80 7.84 -6.62
CA SER A 168 12.52 9.28 -6.51
C SER A 168 11.09 9.56 -6.04
N CYS A 169 10.09 8.74 -6.42
CA CYS A 169 8.74 8.82 -5.85
C CYS A 169 8.69 8.36 -4.39
N ILE A 170 9.47 7.33 -4.04
CA ILE A 170 9.63 6.85 -2.67
C ILE A 170 10.30 7.94 -1.81
N MET A 171 11.36 8.58 -2.31
CA MET A 171 12.07 9.69 -1.65
C MET A 171 11.17 10.94 -1.52
N PHE A 172 10.40 11.33 -2.54
CA PHE A 172 9.41 12.41 -2.44
C PHE A 172 8.33 12.14 -1.39
N SER A 173 8.01 10.86 -1.15
CA SER A 173 7.00 10.46 -0.16
C SER A 173 7.51 10.44 1.28
N TYR A 174 8.84 10.40 1.50
CA TYR A 174 9.46 10.60 2.81
C TYR A 174 9.55 12.09 3.21
N GLN A 175 9.35 13.01 2.26
CA GLN A 175 9.35 14.46 2.48
C GLN A 175 7.94 15.09 2.68
N LEU A 176 6.85 14.31 2.56
CA LEU A 176 5.43 14.72 2.76
C LEU A 176 4.76 13.98 3.93
#